data_AF-A0A0C1V628-F1
#
_entry.id   AF-A0A0C1V628-F1
#
_cell.length_a   1.000
_cell.length_b   1.000
_cell.length_c   1.000
_cell.angle_alpha   90.00
_cell.angle_beta   90.00
_cell.angle_gamma   90.00
#
_symmetry.space_group_name_H-M   'P 1'
#
loop_
_entity.id
_entity.type
_entity.pdbx_description
1 polymer ?
#
loop_
_entity_poly.entity_id
_entity_poly.type
_entity_poly.pdbx_seq_one_letter_code
_entity_poly.pdbx_strand_id
1 'polypeptide(L)'
;MIRRLSLENILSFQSLPRLELQQVNVLVGPNMSGKTNLLRVLKFLIRALSPPPMGVGVQQAIREYGGMPELCWKGSKALSFSIEIEIEWFRQDLKRLVRYEYGLSVEESFSSHSVEVSKEHLYRLEGEKKEPIFEAERGILQSLTPKVLPLNTTFPSEKSFLEVFGVEGFEGTIFRQYIGQWRFYQLIPTFMRQPNFGVLIPFLFSFREWSEFFKLVAFIATESSIF
;
A
#
# COMPACT_ATOMS: atom_id res chain seq x y z
N MET A 1 -9.04 -8.18 0.39
CA MET A 1 -8.97 -8.51 1.81
C MET A 1 -7.59 -9.10 2.07
N ILE A 2 -6.94 -8.76 3.17
CA ILE A 2 -5.70 -9.42 3.59
C ILE A 2 -6.08 -10.77 4.22
N ARG A 3 -5.46 -11.85 3.76
CA ARG A 3 -5.72 -13.23 4.20
C ARG A 3 -4.63 -13.73 5.15
N ARG A 4 -3.38 -13.44 4.82
CA ARG A 4 -2.22 -13.88 5.62
C ARG A 4 -1.18 -12.79 5.68
N LEU A 5 -0.46 -12.74 6.79
CA LEU A 5 0.74 -11.93 6.95
C LEU A 5 1.85 -12.77 7.59
N SER A 6 3.06 -12.69 7.05
CA SER A 6 4.28 -13.27 7.62
C SER A 6 5.32 -12.15 7.75
N LEU A 7 5.98 -12.03 8.91
CA LEU A 7 6.94 -10.96 9.20
C LEU A 7 8.22 -11.55 9.78
N GLU A 8 9.37 -11.02 9.38
CA GLU A 8 10.66 -11.37 9.96
C GLU A 8 11.47 -10.11 10.26
N ASN A 9 12.04 -10.05 11.46
CA ASN A 9 12.97 -9.02 11.92
C ASN A 9 12.48 -7.56 11.75
N ILE A 10 11.20 -7.28 11.98
CA ILE A 10 10.60 -5.95 11.78
C ILE A 10 9.86 -5.43 13.04
N LEU A 11 10.18 -4.21 13.48
CA LEU A 11 9.62 -3.50 14.62
C LEU A 11 9.69 -4.33 15.92
N SER A 12 8.55 -4.83 16.40
CA SER A 12 8.50 -5.71 17.59
C SER A 12 8.48 -7.20 17.25
N PHE A 13 8.53 -7.55 15.98
CA PHE A 13 8.43 -8.93 15.50
C PHE A 13 9.82 -9.45 15.17
N GLN A 14 10.38 -10.27 16.06
CA GLN A 14 11.54 -11.09 15.71
C GLN A 14 11.18 -12.04 14.57
N SER A 15 10.10 -12.81 14.77
CA SER A 15 9.52 -13.68 13.76
C SER A 15 8.02 -13.81 14.01
N LEU A 16 7.22 -13.66 12.97
CA LEU A 16 5.79 -13.94 12.91
C LEU A 16 5.55 -14.76 11.64
N PRO A 17 5.73 -16.08 11.68
CA PRO A 17 5.75 -16.90 10.46
C PRO A 17 4.40 -16.98 9.75
N ARG A 18 3.31 -16.80 10.49
CA ARG A 18 1.94 -16.88 9.96
C ARG A 18 0.94 -16.21 10.88
N LEU A 19 0.29 -15.17 10.39
CA LEU A 19 -0.91 -14.57 10.97
C LEU A 19 -2.06 -14.66 9.97
N GLU A 20 -3.05 -15.48 10.30
CA GLU A 20 -4.30 -15.59 9.53
C GLU A 20 -5.25 -14.44 9.85
N LEU A 21 -5.84 -13.85 8.81
CA LEU A 21 -6.75 -12.73 8.90
C LEU A 21 -8.09 -13.07 8.25
N GLN A 22 -9.16 -12.75 8.97
CA GLN A 22 -10.54 -12.85 8.52
C GLN A 22 -11.06 -11.49 8.07
N GLN A 23 -12.32 -11.43 7.61
CA GLN A 23 -12.90 -10.17 7.12
C GLN A 23 -12.89 -9.07 8.20
N VAL A 24 -13.06 -9.46 9.47
CA VAL A 24 -12.96 -8.60 10.64
C VAL A 24 -12.00 -9.24 11.63
N ASN A 25 -11.01 -8.48 12.08
CA ASN A 25 -10.01 -8.93 13.05
C ASN A 25 -9.97 -7.94 14.21
N VAL A 26 -10.04 -8.46 15.44
CA VAL A 26 -9.89 -7.66 16.66
C VAL A 26 -8.58 -8.05 17.33
N LEU A 27 -7.64 -7.11 17.38
CA LEU A 27 -6.33 -7.32 17.98
C LEU A 27 -6.39 -6.98 19.48
N VAL A 28 -6.28 -7.98 20.34
CA VAL A 28 -6.30 -7.84 21.80
C VAL A 28 -4.97 -8.31 22.38
N GLY A 29 -4.50 -7.66 23.46
CA GLY A 29 -3.32 -8.08 24.19
C GLY A 29 -2.77 -6.96 25.08
N PRO A 30 -1.75 -7.25 25.92
CA PRO A 30 -1.12 -6.26 26.79
C PRO A 30 -0.53 -5.06 26.04
N ASN A 31 -0.27 -3.97 26.75
CA ASN A 31 0.51 -2.87 26.17
C ASN A 31 1.86 -3.39 25.67
N MET A 32 2.37 -2.79 24.59
CA MET A 32 3.67 -3.16 23.99
C MET A 32 3.72 -4.56 23.33
N SER A 33 2.59 -5.29 23.23
CA SER A 33 2.51 -6.61 22.57
C SER A 33 2.61 -6.58 21.03
N GLY A 34 3.02 -5.47 20.43
CA GLY A 34 3.17 -5.35 18.97
C GLY A 34 1.92 -5.03 18.15
N LYS A 35 0.73 -4.85 18.75
CA LYS A 35 -0.52 -4.50 18.02
C LYS A 35 -0.39 -3.26 17.14
N THR A 36 0.13 -2.16 17.70
CA THR A 36 0.37 -0.92 16.96
C THR A 36 1.42 -1.12 15.86
N ASN A 37 2.42 -1.97 16.13
CA ASN A 37 3.46 -2.27 15.15
C ASN A 37 2.91 -3.09 13.96
N LEU A 38 1.93 -3.96 14.17
CA LEU A 38 1.24 -4.65 13.08
C LEU A 38 0.60 -3.66 12.10
N LEU A 39 -0.12 -2.65 12.62
CA LEU A 39 -0.70 -1.58 11.79
C LEU A 39 0.39 -0.73 11.12
N ARG A 40 1.51 -0.48 11.80
CA ARG A 40 2.67 0.23 11.24
C ARG A 40 3.27 -0.54 10.06
N VAL A 41 3.39 -1.87 10.12
CA VAL A 41 3.87 -2.66 8.96
C VAL A 41 2.94 -2.51 7.76
N LEU A 42 1.62 -2.58 7.95
CA LEU A 42 0.67 -2.36 6.86
C LEU A 42 0.76 -0.95 6.27
N LYS A 43 0.94 0.07 7.13
CA LYS A 43 1.19 1.45 6.68
C LYS A 43 2.49 1.56 5.89
N PHE A 44 3.54 0.90 6.35
CA PHE A 44 4.83 0.84 5.67
C PHE A 44 4.67 0.26 4.25
N LEU A 45 3.99 -0.89 4.10
CA LEU A 45 3.76 -1.49 2.78
C LEU A 45 3.08 -0.54 1.80
N ILE A 46 2.05 0.20 2.23
CA ILE A 46 1.39 1.18 1.35
C ILE A 46 2.34 2.30 0.95
N ARG A 47 3.13 2.81 1.90
CA ARG A 47 4.11 3.88 1.62
C ARG A 47 5.21 3.40 0.67
N ALA A 48 5.66 2.16 0.86
CA ALA A 48 6.70 1.54 0.06
C ALA A 48 6.24 1.24 -1.39
N LEU A 49 4.98 0.84 -1.58
CA LEU A 49 4.47 0.35 -2.87
C LEU A 49 3.65 1.38 -3.64
N SER A 50 3.14 2.42 -3.01
CA SER A 50 2.38 3.47 -3.71
C SER A 50 3.34 4.53 -4.27
N PRO A 51 3.50 4.69 -5.60
CA PRO A 51 4.43 5.66 -6.18
C PRO A 51 3.86 7.09 -6.21
N PRO A 52 4.69 8.11 -6.49
CA PRO A 52 4.28 9.50 -6.69
C PRO A 52 3.23 9.68 -7.82
N PRO A 53 2.33 10.67 -7.73
CA PRO A 53 2.30 11.74 -6.73
C PRO A 53 1.66 11.35 -5.38
N MET A 54 1.20 10.09 -5.22
CA MET A 54 0.42 9.66 -4.05
C MET A 54 1.19 8.80 -3.03
N GLY A 55 2.49 8.59 -3.22
CA GLY A 55 3.32 7.95 -2.21
C GLY A 55 4.82 8.14 -2.49
N VAL A 56 5.65 7.41 -1.78
CA VAL A 56 7.03 7.84 -1.53
C VAL A 56 8.11 6.79 -1.88
N GLY A 57 7.70 5.55 -2.17
CA GLY A 57 8.63 4.46 -2.51
C GLY A 57 9.33 3.87 -1.29
N VAL A 58 10.07 2.77 -1.49
CA VAL A 58 10.70 1.99 -0.41
C VAL A 58 11.65 2.85 0.43
N GLN A 59 12.55 3.57 -0.22
CA GLN A 59 13.59 4.36 0.47
C GLN A 59 13.01 5.46 1.36
N GLN A 60 12.02 6.20 0.87
CA GLN A 60 11.41 7.25 1.67
C GLN A 60 10.50 6.67 2.76
N ALA A 61 9.81 5.56 2.50
CA ALA A 61 9.06 4.84 3.54
C ALA A 61 9.99 4.41 4.69
N ILE A 62 11.22 3.97 4.38
CA ILE A 62 12.23 3.63 5.39
C ILE A 62 12.67 4.87 6.17
N ARG A 63 12.94 5.99 5.49
CA ARG A 63 13.29 7.26 6.14
C ARG A 63 12.18 7.80 7.05
N GLU A 64 10.92 7.74 6.63
CA GLU A 64 9.75 8.15 7.44
C GLU A 64 9.64 7.39 8.76
N TYR A 65 10.21 6.19 8.82
CA TYR A 65 10.23 5.35 10.02
C TYR A 65 11.50 5.51 10.86
N GLY A 66 12.43 6.39 10.47
CA GLY A 66 13.70 6.62 11.18
C GLY A 66 14.87 5.77 10.66
N GLY A 67 14.73 5.11 9.51
CA GLY A 67 15.77 4.28 8.90
C GLY A 67 15.72 2.80 9.29
N MET A 68 16.67 2.02 8.76
CA MET A 68 16.76 0.58 9.02
C MET A 68 16.84 0.21 10.50
N PRO A 69 17.64 0.89 11.35
CA PRO A 69 17.72 0.54 12.78
C PRO A 69 16.41 0.72 13.55
N GLU A 70 15.51 1.59 13.09
CA GLU A 70 14.19 1.80 13.69
C GLU A 70 13.12 0.86 13.14
N LEU A 71 13.29 0.41 11.89
CA LEU A 71 12.42 -0.56 11.27
C LEU A 71 12.74 -2.00 11.68
N CYS A 72 14.02 -2.35 11.85
CA CYS A 72 14.40 -3.70 12.23
C CYS A 72 14.06 -4.00 13.70
N TRP A 73 13.86 -5.28 14.01
CA TRP A 73 13.65 -5.69 15.39
C TRP A 73 14.91 -5.42 16.22
N LYS A 74 14.74 -4.70 17.33
CA LYS A 74 15.84 -4.18 18.17
C LYS A 74 16.76 -5.25 18.76
N GLY A 75 16.31 -6.50 18.81
CA GLY A 75 17.12 -7.63 19.27
C GLY A 75 18.03 -8.24 18.20
N SER A 76 17.90 -7.83 16.94
CA SER A 76 18.74 -8.32 15.85
C SER A 76 19.95 -7.42 15.62
N LYS A 77 21.07 -8.05 15.26
CA LYS A 77 22.25 -7.34 14.74
C LYS A 77 22.17 -7.09 13.24
N ALA A 78 21.30 -7.83 12.54
CA ALA A 78 21.12 -7.70 11.10
C ALA A 78 20.16 -6.55 10.78
N LEU A 79 20.61 -5.63 9.94
CA LEU A 79 19.79 -4.55 9.39
C LEU A 79 19.07 -5.05 8.14
N SER A 80 18.21 -6.03 8.34
CA SER A 80 17.38 -6.63 7.30
C SER A 80 16.02 -7.02 7.83
N PHE A 81 14.99 -7.01 6.99
CA PHE A 81 13.67 -7.51 7.36
C PHE A 81 12.93 -8.06 6.14
N SER A 82 11.91 -8.87 6.38
CA SER A 82 11.00 -9.33 5.32
C SER A 82 9.55 -9.22 5.74
N ILE A 83 8.70 -8.91 4.75
CA ILE A 83 7.25 -8.85 4.88
C ILE A 83 6.67 -9.67 3.74
N GLU A 84 5.83 -10.63 4.07
CA GLU A 84 5.05 -11.40 3.10
C GLU A 84 3.56 -11.25 3.43
N ILE A 85 2.76 -11.03 2.40
CA ILE A 85 1.33 -10.80 2.53
C ILE A 85 0.56 -11.55 1.47
N GLU A 86 -0.48 -12.26 1.91
CA GLU A 86 -1.48 -12.83 1.01
C GLU A 86 -2.71 -11.94 1.01
N ILE A 87 -3.16 -11.54 -0.17
CA ILE A 87 -4.40 -10.80 -0.35
C ILE A 87 -5.33 -11.54 -1.29
N GLU A 88 -6.62 -11.41 -1.05
CA GLU A 88 -7.67 -11.88 -1.94
C GLU A 88 -8.51 -10.69 -2.41
N TRP A 89 -8.68 -10.54 -3.72
CA TRP A 89 -9.41 -9.40 -4.27
C TRP A 89 -10.28 -9.79 -5.46
N PHE A 90 -11.46 -9.18 -5.53
CA PHE A 90 -12.37 -9.33 -6.66
C PHE A 90 -11.90 -8.49 -7.84
N ARG A 91 -11.38 -9.17 -8.86
CA ARG A 91 -10.95 -8.57 -10.13
C ARG A 91 -12.19 -8.38 -11.01
N GLN A 92 -12.57 -7.12 -11.24
CA GLN A 92 -13.78 -6.77 -12.01
C GLN A 92 -13.68 -7.24 -13.47
N ASP A 93 -12.50 -7.10 -14.06
CA ASP A 93 -12.17 -7.55 -15.42
C ASP A 93 -12.32 -9.07 -15.59
N LEU A 94 -11.99 -9.85 -14.55
CA LEU A 94 -12.09 -11.31 -14.56
C LEU A 94 -13.38 -11.84 -13.95
N LYS A 95 -14.20 -10.97 -13.35
CA LYS A 95 -15.43 -11.29 -12.59
C LYS A 95 -15.25 -12.41 -11.56
N ARG A 96 -14.06 -12.51 -10.94
CA ARG A 96 -13.72 -13.55 -9.95
C ARG A 96 -12.83 -13.01 -8.84
N LEU A 97 -12.79 -13.73 -7.71
CA LEU A 97 -11.78 -13.53 -6.68
C LEU A 97 -10.44 -14.08 -7.18
N VAL A 98 -9.39 -13.29 -7.03
CA VAL A 98 -8.00 -13.66 -7.31
C VAL A 98 -7.19 -13.47 -6.04
N ARG A 99 -6.30 -14.44 -5.78
CA ARG A 99 -5.39 -14.39 -4.64
C ARG A 99 -3.99 -14.04 -5.11
N TYR A 100 -3.34 -13.18 -4.37
CA TYR A 100 -1.96 -12.77 -4.60
C TYR A 100 -1.15 -13.00 -3.34
N GLU A 101 0.08 -13.47 -3.53
CA GLU A 101 1.12 -13.49 -2.51
C GLU A 101 2.20 -12.51 -2.94
N TYR A 102 2.51 -11.55 -2.08
CA TYR A 102 3.55 -10.55 -2.30
C TYR A 102 4.56 -10.63 -1.18
N GLY A 103 5.84 -10.62 -1.53
CA GLY A 103 6.93 -10.57 -0.57
C GLY A 103 7.92 -9.47 -0.90
N LEU A 104 8.36 -8.79 0.15
CA LEU A 104 9.36 -7.72 0.13
C LEU A 104 10.41 -8.00 1.21
N SER A 105 11.65 -8.17 0.79
CA SER A 105 12.82 -8.28 1.66
C SER A 105 13.75 -7.10 1.43
N VAL A 106 14.18 -6.47 2.52
CA VAL A 106 15.05 -5.30 2.51
C VAL A 106 16.26 -5.57 3.37
N GLU A 107 17.44 -5.19 2.90
CA GLU A 107 18.72 -5.37 3.56
C GLU A 107 19.57 -4.13 3.42
N GLU A 108 20.35 -3.79 4.45
CA GLU A 108 21.47 -2.87 4.30
C GLU A 108 22.69 -3.63 3.76
N SER A 109 23.19 -3.19 2.61
CA SER A 109 24.39 -3.74 2.01
C SER A 109 25.62 -3.38 2.83
N PHE A 110 26.39 -4.40 3.24
CA PHE A 110 27.62 -4.21 4.02
C PHE A 110 28.72 -3.44 3.28
N SER A 111 28.74 -3.48 1.94
CA SER A 111 29.80 -2.86 1.14
C SER A 111 29.53 -1.38 0.87
N SER A 112 28.29 -1.03 0.58
CA SER A 112 27.88 0.31 0.17
C SER A 112 27.16 1.09 1.26
N HIS A 113 26.81 0.47 2.40
CA HIS A 113 25.91 1.02 3.42
C HIS A 113 24.59 1.56 2.82
N SER A 114 24.22 1.06 1.64
CA SER A 114 22.97 1.40 0.97
C SER A 114 21.90 0.41 1.36
N VAL A 115 20.68 0.91 1.47
CA VAL A 115 19.50 0.08 1.73
C VAL A 115 18.97 -0.42 0.40
N GLU A 116 18.88 -1.74 0.26
CA GLU A 116 18.50 -2.41 -0.99
C GLU A 116 17.31 -3.32 -0.77
N VAL A 117 16.48 -3.45 -1.80
CA VAL A 117 15.48 -4.51 -1.90
C VAL A 117 16.21 -5.79 -2.33
N SER A 118 16.50 -6.66 -1.36
CA SER A 118 17.26 -7.88 -1.61
C SER A 118 16.43 -8.89 -2.41
N LYS A 119 15.14 -9.02 -2.10
CA LYS A 119 14.21 -9.89 -2.82
C LYS A 119 12.82 -9.27 -2.88
N GLU A 120 12.18 -9.38 -4.03
CA GLU A 120 10.79 -8.99 -4.21
C GLU A 120 10.09 -9.97 -5.15
N HIS A 121 8.84 -10.32 -4.85
CA HIS A 121 8.06 -11.18 -5.73
C HIS A 121 6.57 -10.88 -5.63
N LEU A 122 5.86 -11.23 -6.69
CA LEU A 122 4.41 -11.29 -6.72
C LEU A 122 3.97 -12.57 -7.42
N TYR A 123 3.21 -13.39 -6.70
CA TYR A 123 2.60 -14.60 -7.21
C TYR A 123 1.08 -14.43 -7.30
N ARG A 124 0.49 -15.00 -8.34
CA ARG A 124 -0.93 -15.30 -8.41
C ARG A 124 -1.16 -16.72 -7.90
N LEU A 125 -2.08 -16.89 -6.96
CA LEU A 125 -2.42 -18.19 -6.38
C LEU A 125 -3.66 -18.74 -7.10
N GLU A 126 -3.49 -19.85 -7.82
CA GLU A 126 -4.58 -20.58 -8.50
C GLU A 126 -4.69 -21.99 -7.93
N GLY A 127 -5.60 -22.19 -6.97
CA GLY A 127 -5.70 -23.45 -6.23
C GLY A 127 -4.43 -23.72 -5.42
N GLU A 128 -3.74 -24.83 -5.70
CA GLU A 128 -2.44 -25.16 -5.09
C GLU A 128 -1.23 -24.61 -5.87
N LYS A 129 -1.44 -24.04 -7.07
CA LYS A 129 -0.35 -23.53 -7.91
C LYS A 129 -0.05 -22.07 -7.59
N LYS A 130 1.25 -21.75 -7.54
CA LYS A 130 1.78 -20.39 -7.48
C LYS A 130 2.32 -20.01 -8.85
N GLU A 131 1.73 -19.02 -9.49
CA GLU A 131 2.16 -18.52 -10.79
C GLU A 131 2.93 -17.20 -10.61
N PRO A 132 4.20 -17.10 -11.05
CA PRO A 132 4.98 -15.87 -10.94
C PRO A 132 4.46 -14.80 -11.88
N ILE A 133 4.01 -13.68 -11.31
CA ILE A 133 3.79 -12.42 -12.03
C ILE A 133 5.14 -11.73 -12.23
N PHE A 134 5.94 -11.63 -11.17
CA PHE A 134 7.35 -11.28 -11.28
C PHE A 134 8.14 -11.80 -10.08
N GLU A 135 9.44 -11.96 -10.28
CA GLU A 135 10.44 -12.18 -9.24
C GLU A 135 11.65 -11.31 -9.54
N ALA A 136 12.16 -10.61 -8.53
CA ALA A 136 13.35 -9.79 -8.63
C ALA A 136 14.26 -10.00 -7.42
N GLU A 137 15.56 -9.94 -7.65
CA GLU A 137 16.58 -10.09 -6.62
C GLU A 137 17.65 -9.02 -6.83
N ARG A 138 17.88 -8.18 -5.82
CA ARG A 138 18.88 -7.09 -5.82
C ARG A 138 18.89 -6.25 -7.11
N GLY A 139 17.71 -5.81 -7.56
CA GLY A 139 17.56 -5.00 -8.77
C GLY A 139 17.69 -5.78 -10.08
N ILE A 140 17.69 -7.11 -10.05
CA ILE A 140 17.74 -7.97 -11.25
C ILE A 140 16.42 -8.71 -11.38
N LEU A 141 15.75 -8.56 -12.52
CA LEU A 141 14.52 -9.27 -12.84
C LEU A 141 14.80 -10.74 -13.20
N GLN A 142 14.36 -11.65 -12.34
CA GLN A 142 14.53 -13.10 -12.50
C GLN A 142 13.39 -13.73 -13.31
N SER A 143 12.17 -13.23 -13.12
CA SER A 143 10.96 -13.72 -13.79
C SER A 143 9.97 -12.59 -14.02
N LEU A 144 9.26 -12.63 -15.14
CA LEU A 144 8.18 -11.69 -15.47
C LEU A 144 7.14 -12.33 -16.39
N THR A 145 5.88 -12.22 -15.99
CA THR A 145 4.72 -12.69 -16.75
C THR A 145 3.72 -11.55 -16.93
N PRO A 146 3.35 -11.19 -18.17
CA PRO A 146 3.88 -11.72 -19.45
C PRO A 146 5.35 -11.33 -19.68
N LYS A 147 6.07 -12.06 -20.54
CA LYS A 147 7.49 -11.82 -20.88
C LYS A 147 7.67 -10.56 -21.75
N VAL A 148 7.36 -9.40 -21.19
CA VAL A 148 7.44 -8.10 -21.87
C VAL A 148 8.81 -7.42 -21.74
N LEU A 149 9.62 -7.88 -20.79
CA LEU A 149 11.03 -7.50 -20.63
C LEU A 149 11.91 -8.76 -20.73
N PRO A 150 13.16 -8.63 -21.20
CA PRO A 150 14.12 -9.71 -21.13
C PRO A 150 14.43 -10.05 -19.67
N LEU A 151 14.67 -11.33 -19.38
CA LEU A 151 15.18 -11.75 -18.07
C LEU A 151 16.57 -11.14 -17.84
N ASN A 152 16.93 -10.94 -16.58
CA ASN A 152 18.13 -10.22 -16.14
C ASN A 152 18.13 -8.72 -16.50
N THR A 153 16.97 -8.14 -16.83
CA THR A 153 16.84 -6.68 -16.88
C THR A 153 17.19 -6.11 -15.51
N THR A 154 18.07 -5.11 -15.49
CA THR A 154 18.51 -4.45 -14.27
C THR A 154 17.72 -3.17 -14.01
N PHE A 155 17.50 -2.88 -12.74
CA PHE A 155 16.90 -1.64 -12.24
C PHE A 155 17.54 -1.26 -10.89
N PRO A 156 17.40 -0.01 -10.41
CA PRO A 156 18.00 0.41 -9.14
C PRO A 156 17.56 -0.50 -7.99
N SER A 157 18.53 -1.13 -7.30
CA SER A 157 18.27 -2.09 -6.23
C SER A 157 17.67 -1.45 -4.99
N GLU A 158 17.75 -0.12 -4.85
CA GLU A 158 17.12 0.62 -3.76
C GLU A 158 15.59 0.74 -3.93
N LYS A 159 15.08 0.42 -5.12
CA LYS A 159 13.67 0.56 -5.49
C LYS A 159 12.96 -0.79 -5.57
N SER A 160 11.65 -0.77 -5.33
CA SER A 160 10.78 -1.90 -5.67
C SER A 160 10.61 -1.99 -7.19
N PHE A 161 10.51 -3.20 -7.73
CA PHE A 161 10.11 -3.44 -9.11
C PHE A 161 8.75 -2.81 -9.42
N LEU A 162 7.79 -2.87 -8.48
CA LEU A 162 6.48 -2.21 -8.62
C LEU A 162 6.56 -0.68 -8.60
N GLU A 163 7.67 -0.09 -8.15
CA GLU A 163 7.93 1.35 -8.25
C GLU A 163 8.37 1.73 -9.66
N VAL A 164 9.27 0.94 -10.26
CA VAL A 164 9.90 1.25 -11.56
C VAL A 164 9.11 0.73 -12.76
N PHE A 165 8.34 -0.34 -12.58
CA PHE A 165 7.55 -0.96 -13.63
C PHE A 165 6.06 -0.79 -13.38
N GLY A 166 5.39 -0.04 -14.27
CA GLY A 166 3.99 0.32 -14.14
C GLY A 166 3.32 0.49 -15.49
N VAL A 167 3.13 -0.61 -16.22
CA VAL A 167 2.39 -0.61 -17.49
C VAL A 167 0.91 -0.89 -17.22
N GLU A 168 0.03 -0.29 -18.02
CA GLU A 168 -1.41 -0.56 -17.97
C GLU A 168 -1.70 -2.04 -18.26
N GLY A 169 -2.64 -2.62 -17.52
CA GLY A 169 -3.00 -4.03 -17.65
C GLY A 169 -2.02 -5.03 -17.00
N PHE A 170 -0.82 -4.60 -16.60
CA PHE A 170 0.09 -5.46 -15.82
C PHE A 170 -0.51 -5.76 -14.44
N GLU A 171 -0.53 -7.04 -14.06
CA GLU A 171 -1.12 -7.47 -12.78
C GLU A 171 -0.44 -6.84 -11.57
N GLY A 172 0.87 -6.59 -11.62
CA GLY A 172 1.58 -5.87 -10.56
C GLY A 172 1.10 -4.42 -10.40
N THR A 173 0.78 -3.73 -11.50
CA THR A 173 0.19 -2.38 -11.46
C THR A 173 -1.18 -2.39 -10.77
N ILE A 174 -1.98 -3.40 -11.08
CA ILE A 174 -3.33 -3.61 -10.53
C ILE A 174 -3.26 -3.94 -9.02
N PHE A 175 -2.35 -4.84 -8.63
CA PHE A 175 -2.05 -5.16 -7.24
C PHE A 175 -1.63 -3.92 -6.44
N ARG A 176 -0.75 -3.10 -7.01
CA ARG A 176 -0.27 -1.85 -6.41
C ARG A 176 -1.41 -0.85 -6.18
N GLN A 177 -2.28 -0.66 -7.17
CA GLN A 177 -3.47 0.20 -7.05
C GLN A 177 -4.39 -0.28 -5.91
N TYR A 178 -4.56 -1.59 -5.78
CA TYR A 178 -5.35 -2.17 -4.68
C TYR A 178 -4.77 -1.85 -3.30
N ILE A 179 -3.47 -1.99 -3.11
CA ILE A 179 -2.80 -1.60 -1.86
C ILE A 179 -2.99 -0.10 -1.59
N GLY A 180 -2.88 0.76 -2.60
CA GLY A 180 -3.12 2.20 -2.48
C GLY A 180 -4.55 2.58 -2.06
N GLN A 181 -5.52 1.67 -2.17
CA GLN A 181 -6.90 1.89 -1.73
C GLN A 181 -7.10 1.63 -0.23
N TRP A 182 -6.12 1.08 0.48
CA TRP A 182 -6.25 0.85 1.91
C TRP A 182 -6.39 2.17 2.66
N ARG A 183 -7.17 2.14 3.75
CA ARG A 183 -7.46 3.31 4.58
C ARG A 183 -7.19 2.98 6.04
N PHE A 184 -6.51 3.88 6.73
CA PHE A 184 -6.32 3.81 8.17
C PHE A 184 -7.08 4.94 8.81
N TYR A 185 -7.98 4.59 9.73
CA TYR A 185 -8.76 5.55 10.46
C TYR A 185 -8.26 5.62 11.90
N GLN A 186 -8.06 6.84 12.38
CA GLN A 186 -7.96 7.09 13.81
C GLN A 186 -9.33 7.53 14.27
N LEU A 187 -10.08 6.61 14.87
CA LEU A 187 -11.41 6.91 15.36
C LEU A 187 -11.28 7.77 16.61
N ILE A 188 -11.59 9.07 16.51
CA ILE A 188 -11.59 9.98 17.65
C ILE A 188 -13.07 10.32 17.94
N PRO A 189 -13.69 9.69 18.95
CA PRO A 189 -15.13 9.79 19.18
C PRO A 189 -15.65 11.23 19.31
N THR A 190 -14.85 12.13 19.88
CA THR A 190 -15.20 13.55 20.03
C THR A 190 -15.33 14.28 18.70
N PHE A 191 -14.47 13.99 17.71
CA PHE A 191 -14.59 14.55 16.37
C PHE A 191 -15.66 13.84 15.53
N MET A 192 -15.89 12.54 15.76
CA MET A 192 -16.90 11.76 15.04
C MET A 192 -18.35 12.12 15.39
N ARG A 193 -18.57 12.68 16.59
CA ARG A 193 -19.87 13.14 17.05
C ARG A 193 -20.18 14.58 16.63
N GLN A 194 -19.24 15.27 16.00
CA GLN A 194 -19.54 16.56 15.40
C GLN A 194 -20.39 16.33 14.16
N PRO A 195 -21.49 17.08 13.97
CA PRO A 195 -22.16 17.06 12.69
C PRO A 195 -21.13 17.41 11.62
N ASN A 196 -21.06 16.60 10.56
CA ASN A 196 -20.39 17.04 9.34
C ASN A 196 -21.14 18.29 8.90
N PHE A 197 -20.63 19.47 9.22
CA PHE A 197 -21.01 20.69 8.53
C PHE A 197 -20.57 20.44 7.10
N GLY A 198 -21.51 19.96 6.29
CA GLY A 198 -21.23 19.62 4.92
C GLY A 198 -20.49 20.79 4.30
N VAL A 199 -19.39 20.49 3.61
CA VAL A 199 -19.13 21.21 2.37
C VAL A 199 -20.48 21.35 1.71
N LEU A 200 -20.97 22.57 1.52
CA LEU A 200 -22.23 22.84 0.86
C LEU A 200 -22.17 22.08 -0.47
N ILE A 201 -22.75 20.89 -0.50
CA ILE A 201 -23.09 20.22 -1.73
C ILE A 201 -24.08 21.21 -2.33
N PRO A 202 -23.78 21.85 -3.48
CA PRO A 202 -24.78 22.68 -4.12
C PRO A 202 -25.93 21.73 -4.35
N PHE A 203 -27.02 21.93 -3.60
CA PHE A 203 -28.24 21.20 -3.87
C PHE A 203 -28.49 21.39 -5.36
N LEU A 204 -28.65 20.28 -6.08
CA LEU A 204 -29.19 20.32 -7.42
C LEU A 204 -30.57 20.98 -7.30
N PHE A 205 -30.61 22.29 -7.52
CA PHE A 205 -31.86 23.01 -7.65
C PHE A 205 -32.52 22.45 -8.90
N SER A 206 -33.54 21.61 -8.73
CA SER A 206 -34.48 21.36 -9.81
C SER A 206 -35.30 22.64 -9.98
N PHE A 207 -34.85 23.52 -10.86
CA PHE A 207 -35.64 24.69 -11.23
C PHE A 207 -36.88 24.19 -11.97
N ARG A 208 -38.06 24.39 -11.38
CA ARG A 208 -39.33 24.15 -12.10
C ARG A 208 -39.60 25.21 -13.15
N GLU A 209 -39.00 26.40 -13.02
CA GLU A 209 -39.17 27.53 -13.92
C GLU A 209 -37.85 28.27 -14.12
N TRP A 210 -37.61 28.76 -15.35
CA TRP A 210 -36.40 29.49 -15.73
C TRP A 210 -36.22 30.81 -14.96
N SER A 211 -37.31 31.40 -14.45
CA SER A 211 -37.29 32.64 -13.65
C SER A 211 -36.48 32.49 -12.35
N GLU A 212 -36.51 31.31 -11.73
CA GLU A 212 -35.79 31.01 -10.49
C GLU A 212 -34.29 30.80 -10.73
N PHE A 213 -33.91 30.26 -11.89
CA PHE A 213 -32.51 30.13 -12.31
C PHE A 213 -31.86 31.51 -12.50
N PHE A 214 -32.55 32.45 -13.16
CA PHE A 214 -32.02 33.80 -13.39
C PHE A 214 -31.88 34.61 -12.11
N LYS A 215 -32.74 34.40 -11.10
CA LYS A 215 -32.58 35.00 -9.77
C LYS A 215 -31.31 34.51 -9.05
N LEU A 216 -31.01 33.21 -9.14
CA LEU A 216 -29.79 32.65 -8.56
C LEU A 216 -28.53 33.18 -9.28
N VAL A 217 -28.55 33.24 -10.60
CA VAL A 217 -27.43 33.81 -11.38
C VAL A 217 -27.20 35.29 -11.05
N ALA A 218 -28.27 36.07 -10.91
CA ALA A 218 -28.17 37.48 -10.52
C ALA A 218 -27.63 37.66 -9.08
N PHE A 219 -27.99 36.77 -8.16
CA PHE A 219 -27.48 36.76 -6.79
C PHE A 219 -25.98 36.42 -6.74
N ILE A 220 -25.56 35.39 -7.47
CA ILE A 220 -24.13 35.00 -7.55
C ILE A 220 -23.30 36.11 -8.21
N ALA A 221 -23.83 36.76 -9.26
CA ALA A 221 -23.15 37.84 -9.96
C ALA A 221 -22.97 39.11 -9.08
N THR A 222 -23.89 39.35 -8.14
CA THR A 222 -23.79 40.49 -7.20
C THR A 222 -22.77 40.23 -6.09
N GLU A 223 -22.65 39.00 -5.58
CA GLU A 223 -21.62 38.65 -4.59
C GLU A 223 -20.19 38.60 -5.17
N SER A 224 -20.03 38.35 -6.47
CA SER A 224 -18.73 38.39 -7.14
C SER A 224 -18.16 39.80 -7.39
N SER A 225 -18.83 40.87 -6.93
CA SER A 225 -18.35 42.26 -7.06
C SER A 225 -17.74 42.85 -5.77
N ILE A 226 -17.50 42.02 -4.75
CA ILE A 226 -16.87 42.43 -3.47
C ILE A 226 -15.54 41.68 -3.20
N PHE A 227 -14.91 41.09 -4.22
CA PHE A 227 -13.51 40.65 -4.16
C PHE A 227 -12.70 41.13 -5.35
#